data_AF-A0A4V6DUN5-F1
#
_entry.id   AF-A0A4V6DUN5-F1
#
_cell.length_a   1.000
_cell.length_b   1.000
_cell.length_c   1.000
_cell.angle_alpha   90.00
_cell.angle_beta   90.00
_cell.angle_gamma   90.00
#
_symmetry.space_group_name_H-M   'P 1'
#
loop_
_entity.id
_entity.type
_entity.pdbx_description
1 polymer ?
#
loop_
_entity_poly.entity_id
_entity_poly.type
_entity_poly.pdbx_seq_one_letter_code
_entity_poly.pdbx_strand_id
1 'polypeptide(L)'
;MNSAWPRVLRESDYDRWLEETNSNEARIKDVKVAASYSWEVAEEGDNDNPTIVYPLDDEHVELDPDEGVVTRDTNLAAYQKHALEAPVHATLACELVDPSDIDLFIPAEVIDSIGDFFQSETGHSFVFQLIHNTVFVARNDGLDGDRPETYDLTGHGYDKGFVQNCCQFPESVANTTSHHRVITYKLGGLRLAVFFECDGYLLDEITGRARANLGNIDLSKNPRGNTDGLHVKQGGHLIPHSVLYDLNTRSGSSSNETDNEVVVERGAALWSRQLHNIIIAYHHVGEFHQEKIKRIDLVEDARYSYEGEFLSEYETRNQRRFVLLSRFLGEMVKYAHEESGGRRVMVVQKVGRSGMESVMEGDVGSEWELLSERLTDAWDQ
;
A
#
# COMPACT_ATOMS: atom_id res chain seq x y z
N MET A 1 -21.89 -25.52 -12.53
CA MET A 1 -21.00 -25.78 -13.70
C MET A 1 -19.59 -25.61 -13.18
N ASN A 2 -18.63 -26.46 -13.54
CA ASN A 2 -17.26 -26.30 -13.06
C ASN A 2 -16.57 -25.23 -13.89
N SER A 3 -16.14 -24.15 -13.25
CA SER A 3 -15.27 -23.13 -13.83
C SER A 3 -14.29 -22.63 -12.77
N ALA A 4 -13.54 -23.58 -12.18
CA ALA A 4 -12.33 -23.24 -11.44
C ALA A 4 -11.46 -22.33 -12.32
N TRP A 5 -10.80 -21.35 -11.69
CA TRP A 5 -10.01 -20.32 -12.37
C TRP A 5 -9.16 -20.94 -13.49
N PRO A 6 -9.35 -20.52 -14.75
CA PRO A 6 -8.59 -21.12 -15.84
C PRO A 6 -7.12 -20.80 -15.62
N ARG A 7 -6.25 -21.83 -15.71
CA ARG A 7 -4.78 -21.70 -15.50
C ARG A 7 -4.09 -20.61 -16.34
N VAL A 8 -4.81 -20.06 -17.32
CA VAL A 8 -4.51 -18.86 -18.09
C VAL A 8 -5.83 -18.13 -18.35
N LEU A 9 -6.01 -16.91 -17.82
CA LEU A 9 -7.00 -15.94 -18.33
C LEU A 9 -6.42 -15.21 -19.54
N ARG A 10 -7.19 -15.06 -20.62
CA ARG A 10 -6.77 -14.33 -21.83
C ARG A 10 -7.52 -13.01 -21.97
N GLU A 11 -7.06 -12.14 -22.86
CA GLU A 11 -7.74 -10.89 -23.27
C GLU A 11 -9.25 -11.10 -23.51
N SER A 12 -9.61 -12.18 -24.21
CA SER A 12 -10.99 -12.60 -24.46
C SER A 12 -11.81 -13.01 -23.22
N ASP A 13 -11.16 -13.43 -22.13
CA ASP A 13 -11.83 -13.71 -20.85
C ASP A 13 -12.17 -12.41 -20.11
N TYR A 14 -11.28 -11.41 -20.17
CA TYR A 14 -11.52 -10.07 -19.63
C TYR A 14 -12.62 -9.32 -20.39
N ASP A 15 -12.64 -9.40 -21.72
CA ASP A 15 -13.73 -8.83 -22.52
C ASP A 15 -15.06 -9.58 -22.30
N ARG A 16 -15.06 -10.92 -22.22
CA ARG A 16 -16.26 -11.68 -21.83
C ARG A 16 -16.73 -11.30 -20.42
N TRP A 17 -15.82 -11.10 -19.47
CA TRP A 17 -16.18 -10.63 -18.12
C TRP A 17 -16.81 -9.24 -18.12
N LEU A 18 -16.40 -8.33 -19.01
CA LEU A 18 -17.08 -7.04 -19.19
C LEU A 18 -18.49 -7.21 -19.78
N GLU A 19 -18.70 -8.13 -20.71
CA GLU A 19 -20.04 -8.46 -21.26
C GLU A 19 -20.94 -9.18 -20.22
N GLU A 20 -20.37 -10.01 -19.35
CA GLU A 20 -21.09 -10.77 -18.30
C GLU A 20 -21.42 -9.94 -17.04
N THR A 21 -20.74 -8.81 -16.82
CA THR A 21 -20.85 -8.05 -15.57
C THR A 21 -21.99 -7.04 -15.63
N ASN A 22 -23.08 -7.33 -14.93
CA ASN A 22 -24.27 -6.46 -14.80
C ASN A 22 -24.01 -5.09 -14.11
N SER A 23 -22.78 -4.79 -13.70
CA SER A 23 -22.37 -3.51 -13.13
C SER A 23 -21.39 -2.81 -14.05
N ASN A 24 -21.83 -1.73 -14.70
CA ASN A 24 -20.98 -0.88 -15.54
C ASN A 24 -20.01 0.00 -14.74
N GLU A 25 -20.12 -0.02 -13.40
CA GLU A 25 -19.26 0.73 -12.49
C GLU A 25 -18.69 -0.15 -11.37
N ALA A 26 -17.47 0.16 -10.96
CA ALA A 26 -16.85 -0.28 -9.73
C ALA A 26 -16.27 0.95 -9.02
N ARG A 27 -16.62 1.10 -7.73
CA ARG A 27 -16.25 2.27 -6.94
C ARG A 27 -15.85 1.89 -5.53
N ILE A 28 -14.88 2.61 -4.96
CA ILE A 28 -14.51 2.52 -3.55
C ILE A 28 -15.61 3.15 -2.69
N LYS A 29 -16.03 2.45 -1.63
CA LYS A 29 -17.10 2.87 -0.71
C LYS A 29 -16.80 2.46 0.73
N ASP A 30 -17.47 3.11 1.69
CA ASP A 30 -17.41 2.78 3.12
C ASP A 30 -15.99 2.75 3.71
N VAL A 31 -15.12 3.69 3.28
CA VAL A 31 -13.72 3.80 3.73
C VAL A 31 -13.65 4.05 5.24
N LYS A 32 -12.87 3.23 5.95
CA LYS A 32 -12.58 3.35 7.39
C LYS A 32 -11.10 3.10 7.65
N VAL A 33 -10.57 3.65 8.73
CA VAL A 33 -9.28 3.23 9.28
C VAL A 33 -9.46 1.96 10.10
N ALA A 34 -8.64 0.94 9.84
CA ALA A 34 -8.58 -0.30 10.61
C ALA A 34 -7.43 -0.30 11.61
N ALA A 35 -6.23 0.14 11.18
CA ALA A 35 -5.04 0.18 12.03
C ALA A 35 -4.01 1.21 11.57
N SER A 36 -3.00 1.42 12.40
CA SER A 36 -1.70 1.96 11.97
C SER A 36 -0.59 1.28 12.75
N TYR A 37 0.55 1.10 12.11
CA TYR A 37 1.76 0.57 12.73
C TYR A 37 2.98 1.29 12.17
N SER A 38 4.17 1.00 12.70
CA SER A 38 5.43 1.49 12.17
C SER A 38 6.51 0.48 12.53
N TRP A 39 7.49 0.32 11.64
CA TRP A 39 8.72 -0.37 11.99
C TRP A 39 9.64 0.61 12.71
N GLU A 40 10.27 0.20 13.82
CA GLU A 40 11.45 0.91 14.35
C GLU A 40 12.67 0.76 13.37
N VAL A 41 13.90 1.40 13.54
CA VAL A 41 16.68 1.12 12.78
C VAL A 41 17.84 0.47 13.66
N ALA A 42 18.11 -0.84 13.44
CA ALA A 42 19.30 -1.58 13.81
C ALA A 42 20.17 -0.93 14.89
N GLU A 43 19.98 -1.29 16.16
CA GLU A 43 21.11 -1.18 17.07
C GLU A 43 22.23 -2.08 16.51
N GLU A 44 23.48 -1.64 16.56
CA GLU A 44 24.54 -2.26 15.75
C GLU A 44 24.92 -3.66 16.29
N GLY A 45 24.27 -4.70 15.75
CA GLY A 45 24.28 -6.08 16.25
C GLY A 45 22.90 -6.64 16.65
N ASP A 46 21.86 -5.81 16.64
CA ASP A 46 20.44 -6.11 16.86
C ASP A 46 19.62 -5.36 15.78
N ASN A 47 19.58 -5.94 14.58
CA ASN A 47 19.32 -5.24 13.31
C ASN A 47 17.90 -4.66 13.11
N ASP A 48 17.03 -4.71 14.13
CA ASP A 48 15.58 -4.65 13.97
C ASP A 48 14.90 -3.44 14.66
N ASN A 49 15.63 -2.53 15.33
CA ASN A 49 15.04 -1.45 16.17
C ASN A 49 15.57 0.00 15.98
N PRO A 50 15.59 0.55 14.75
CA PRO A 50 15.75 2.51 14.34
C PRO A 50 15.48 3.72 15.29
N THR A 51 15.97 4.94 14.90
CA THR A 51 15.60 6.28 15.48
C THR A 51 15.95 7.57 14.67
N ILE A 52 15.39 8.73 15.05
CA ILE A 52 15.25 10.04 14.32
C ILE A 52 15.90 11.26 15.04
N VAL A 53 16.53 12.20 14.28
CA VAL A 53 17.04 13.57 14.64
C VAL A 53 17.29 14.36 13.32
N TYR A 54 17.05 15.67 13.04
CA TYR A 54 16.34 16.87 13.58
C TYR A 54 16.24 17.96 12.44
N PRO A 55 15.42 19.05 12.52
CA PRO A 55 15.28 20.05 11.42
C PRO A 55 16.34 21.18 11.37
N LEU A 56 16.47 21.82 10.19
CA LEU A 56 17.27 23.02 9.91
C LEU A 56 16.42 24.29 9.71
N ASP A 57 17.05 25.47 9.84
CA ASP A 57 16.48 26.82 9.60
C ASP A 57 16.79 27.36 8.16
N ASP A 58 17.37 26.54 7.28
CA ASP A 58 17.90 26.99 5.97
C ASP A 58 16.84 27.12 4.85
N GLU A 59 17.04 28.09 3.96
CA GLU A 59 16.15 28.37 2.81
C GLU A 59 16.23 27.31 1.68
N HIS A 60 17.20 26.39 1.77
CA HIS A 60 17.54 25.36 0.78
C HIS A 60 18.22 24.17 1.46
N VAL A 61 18.14 22.99 0.85
CA VAL A 61 18.84 21.77 1.27
C VAL A 61 19.46 21.11 0.04
N GLU A 62 20.77 20.94 0.03
CA GLU A 62 21.49 20.15 -0.98
C GLU A 62 21.66 18.72 -0.43
N LEU A 63 21.17 17.73 -1.17
CA LEU A 63 21.24 16.31 -0.82
C LEU A 63 22.10 15.56 -1.83
N ASP A 64 22.99 14.69 -1.35
CA ASP A 64 23.51 13.60 -2.17
C ASP A 64 22.33 12.73 -2.68
N PRO A 65 22.44 12.07 -3.85
CA PRO A 65 21.44 11.12 -4.30
C PRO A 65 21.20 10.01 -3.29
N ASP A 66 20.01 9.40 -3.31
CA ASP A 66 19.79 8.18 -2.54
C ASP A 66 20.86 7.14 -2.95
N GLU A 67 21.51 6.50 -1.97
CA GLU A 67 22.56 5.51 -2.19
C GLU A 67 22.22 4.14 -1.61
N GLY A 68 22.76 3.10 -2.24
CA GLY A 68 22.72 1.73 -1.73
C GLY A 68 21.51 0.92 -2.16
N VAL A 69 21.43 -0.30 -1.62
CA VAL A 69 20.50 -1.34 -2.06
C VAL A 69 19.33 -1.41 -1.09
N VAL A 70 18.11 -1.23 -1.59
CA VAL A 70 16.89 -1.23 -0.77
C VAL A 70 15.86 -2.24 -1.27
N THR A 71 15.04 -2.76 -0.36
CA THR A 71 13.97 -3.72 -0.65
C THR A 71 12.69 -3.03 -1.13
N ARG A 72 11.93 -3.71 -2.00
CA ARG A 72 10.66 -3.24 -2.58
C ARG A 72 9.42 -3.43 -1.70
N ASP A 73 9.42 -4.42 -0.82
CA ASP A 73 8.39 -4.62 0.19
C ASP A 73 9.04 -4.49 1.58
N THR A 74 8.71 -3.40 2.29
CA THR A 74 9.30 -3.05 3.60
C THR A 74 8.92 -4.06 4.70
N ASN A 75 7.75 -4.70 4.61
CA ASN A 75 7.32 -5.69 5.59
C ASN A 75 8.05 -7.02 5.40
N LEU A 76 8.18 -7.45 4.14
CA LEU A 76 9.04 -8.57 3.73
C LEU A 76 10.51 -8.32 4.10
N ALA A 77 11.00 -7.08 3.99
CA ALA A 77 12.36 -6.71 4.38
C ALA A 77 12.58 -6.85 5.89
N ALA A 78 11.69 -6.28 6.70
CA ALA A 78 11.82 -6.20 8.15
C ALA A 78 11.51 -7.52 8.87
N TYR A 79 10.56 -8.32 8.37
CA TYR A 79 10.23 -9.61 8.96
C TYR A 79 9.92 -10.67 7.90
N GLN A 80 10.99 -11.16 7.26
CA GLN A 80 10.92 -12.19 6.22
C GLN A 80 10.01 -13.36 6.63
N LYS A 81 10.24 -14.00 7.78
CA LYS A 81 9.55 -15.24 8.19
C LYS A 81 8.02 -15.24 7.97
N HIS A 82 7.33 -14.12 8.20
CA HIS A 82 5.89 -13.96 7.97
C HIS A 82 5.55 -12.52 7.51
N ALA A 83 5.65 -12.25 6.22
CA ALA A 83 5.51 -10.89 5.67
C ALA A 83 4.20 -10.13 6.00
N LEU A 84 3.11 -10.82 6.37
CA LEU A 84 1.84 -10.19 6.74
C LEU A 84 1.60 -10.09 8.26
N GLU A 85 2.52 -10.59 9.09
CA GLU A 85 2.37 -10.63 10.56
C GLU A 85 2.16 -9.23 11.16
N ALA A 86 2.89 -8.21 10.70
CA ALA A 86 2.78 -6.85 11.20
C ALA A 86 1.42 -6.18 10.88
N PRO A 87 0.96 -6.07 9.61
CA PRO A 87 -0.34 -5.46 9.31
C PRO A 87 -1.53 -6.24 9.90
N VAL A 88 -1.44 -7.58 10.02
CA VAL A 88 -2.49 -8.39 10.66
C VAL A 88 -2.51 -8.19 12.17
N HIS A 89 -1.35 -8.24 12.84
CA HIS A 89 -1.27 -7.97 14.27
C HIS A 89 -1.74 -6.53 14.58
N ALA A 90 -1.39 -5.55 13.75
CA ALA A 90 -1.88 -4.18 13.91
C ALA A 90 -3.41 -4.10 13.79
N THR A 91 -4.01 -4.82 12.83
CA THR A 91 -5.46 -4.87 12.63
C THR A 91 -6.18 -5.47 13.84
N LEU A 92 -5.77 -6.67 14.26
CA LEU A 92 -6.34 -7.35 15.42
C LEU A 92 -6.14 -6.52 16.71
N ALA A 93 -4.96 -5.95 16.92
CA ALA A 93 -4.64 -5.15 18.11
C ALA A 93 -5.21 -3.73 18.10
N CYS A 94 -5.93 -3.31 17.05
CA CYS A 94 -6.65 -2.03 17.02
C CYS A 94 -8.17 -2.17 17.29
N GLU A 95 -8.78 -3.34 17.03
CA GLU A 95 -10.21 -3.61 17.26
C GLU A 95 -11.19 -2.61 16.59
N LEU A 96 -10.78 -1.91 15.53
CA LEU A 96 -11.60 -0.91 14.82
C LEU A 96 -12.47 -1.50 13.70
N VAL A 97 -12.15 -2.73 13.27
CA VAL A 97 -12.86 -3.51 12.27
C VAL A 97 -12.97 -4.95 12.74
N ASP A 98 -14.03 -5.62 12.31
CA ASP A 98 -14.27 -7.05 12.57
C ASP A 98 -13.55 -7.88 11.49
N PRO A 99 -12.66 -8.84 11.83
CA PRO A 99 -11.96 -9.67 10.85
C PRO A 99 -12.89 -10.47 9.94
N SER A 100 -14.06 -10.91 10.44
CA SER A 100 -15.08 -11.61 9.64
C SER A 100 -15.72 -10.71 8.58
N ASP A 101 -15.52 -9.39 8.70
CA ASP A 101 -15.99 -8.37 7.77
C ASP A 101 -15.00 -8.08 6.62
N ILE A 102 -13.97 -8.93 6.44
CA ILE A 102 -12.92 -8.80 5.42
C ILE A 102 -12.88 -10.05 4.51
N ASP A 103 -13.13 -9.85 3.21
CA ASP A 103 -13.01 -10.91 2.19
C ASP A 103 -11.58 -11.03 1.65
N LEU A 104 -10.84 -9.92 1.60
CA LEU A 104 -9.52 -9.81 0.99
C LEU A 104 -8.62 -8.86 1.79
N PHE A 105 -7.44 -9.33 2.21
CA PHE A 105 -6.41 -8.57 2.91
C PHE A 105 -5.17 -8.45 2.02
N ILE A 106 -4.84 -7.25 1.55
CA ILE A 106 -4.01 -7.04 0.35
C ILE A 106 -3.19 -5.73 0.43
N PRO A 107 -1.90 -5.71 0.02
CA PRO A 107 -1.13 -4.47 -0.08
C PRO A 107 -1.63 -3.57 -1.22
N ALA A 108 -1.66 -2.26 -1.00
CA ALA A 108 -2.09 -1.29 -2.02
C ALA A 108 -1.26 -1.41 -3.31
N GLU A 109 0.03 -1.72 -3.19
CA GLU A 109 0.99 -1.88 -4.28
C GLU A 109 0.62 -3.03 -5.23
N VAL A 110 -0.15 -4.03 -4.77
CA VAL A 110 -0.69 -5.10 -5.63
C VAL A 110 -1.99 -4.66 -6.29
N ILE A 111 -2.82 -3.84 -5.63
CA ILE A 111 -3.99 -3.21 -6.26
C ILE A 111 -3.55 -2.27 -7.39
N ASP A 112 -2.52 -1.45 -7.13
CA ASP A 112 -1.86 -0.58 -8.10
C ASP A 112 -1.30 -1.42 -9.26
N SER A 113 -0.48 -2.44 -8.95
CA SER A 113 0.13 -3.33 -9.94
C SER A 113 -0.90 -4.01 -10.86
N ILE A 114 -2.00 -4.53 -10.31
CA ILE A 114 -3.05 -5.17 -11.11
C ILE A 114 -3.85 -4.12 -11.90
N GLY A 115 -4.04 -2.92 -11.36
CA GLY A 115 -4.59 -1.79 -12.10
C GLY A 115 -3.74 -1.43 -13.31
N ASP A 116 -2.46 -1.16 -13.09
CA ASP A 116 -1.53 -0.71 -14.13
C ASP A 116 -1.14 -1.81 -15.11
N PHE A 117 -1.24 -3.09 -14.71
CA PHE A 117 -1.15 -4.24 -15.61
C PHE A 117 -2.16 -4.18 -16.78
N PHE A 118 -3.34 -3.56 -16.60
CA PHE A 118 -4.28 -3.33 -17.69
C PHE A 118 -3.81 -2.25 -18.71
N GLN A 119 -2.62 -1.66 -18.51
CA GLN A 119 -2.02 -0.63 -19.36
C GLN A 119 -0.55 -0.90 -19.73
N SER A 120 0.24 -1.53 -18.85
CA SER A 120 1.68 -1.74 -18.99
C SER A 120 2.05 -3.00 -19.82
N GLU A 121 3.36 -3.28 -19.92
CA GLU A 121 3.87 -4.57 -20.42
C GLU A 121 4.64 -5.35 -19.34
N THR A 122 4.62 -4.89 -18.09
CA THR A 122 5.33 -5.52 -16.97
C THR A 122 4.56 -6.74 -16.45
N GLY A 123 5.30 -7.82 -16.15
CA GLY A 123 4.78 -8.92 -15.36
C GLY A 123 4.81 -8.57 -13.87
N HIS A 124 3.81 -9.04 -13.12
CA HIS A 124 3.69 -8.88 -11.68
C HIS A 124 3.39 -10.25 -11.06
N SER A 125 3.98 -10.58 -9.92
CA SER A 125 3.71 -11.85 -9.21
C SER A 125 3.33 -11.58 -7.76
N PHE A 126 2.38 -12.35 -7.25
CA PHE A 126 1.91 -12.29 -5.87
C PHE A 126 1.52 -13.67 -5.37
N VAL A 127 1.74 -13.90 -4.07
CA VAL A 127 1.27 -15.09 -3.36
C VAL A 127 -0.07 -14.76 -2.71
N PHE A 128 -1.00 -15.70 -2.73
CA PHE A 128 -2.21 -15.63 -1.94
C PHE A 128 -2.53 -16.94 -1.21
N GLN A 129 -3.29 -16.83 -0.12
CA GLN A 129 -3.68 -17.92 0.76
C GLN A 129 -5.07 -17.64 1.35
N LEU A 130 -5.95 -18.64 1.38
CA LEU A 130 -7.17 -18.56 2.19
C LEU A 130 -6.84 -18.90 3.64
N ILE A 131 -7.22 -18.03 4.57
CA ILE A 131 -7.16 -18.25 6.03
C ILE A 131 -8.54 -17.92 6.59
N HIS A 132 -9.18 -18.91 7.23
CA HIS A 132 -10.60 -18.86 7.60
C HIS A 132 -11.48 -18.45 6.40
N ASN A 133 -12.17 -17.31 6.47
CA ASN A 133 -12.97 -16.78 5.36
C ASN A 133 -12.26 -15.67 4.54
N THR A 134 -11.04 -15.28 4.89
CA THR A 134 -10.32 -14.15 4.27
C THR A 134 -9.20 -14.62 3.36
N VAL A 135 -9.09 -14.06 2.15
CA VAL A 135 -7.92 -14.26 1.30
C VAL A 135 -6.84 -13.24 1.65
N PHE A 136 -5.67 -13.72 2.01
CA PHE A 136 -4.47 -12.92 2.24
C PHE A 136 -3.62 -12.87 0.98
N VAL A 137 -3.03 -11.72 0.68
CA VAL A 137 -2.17 -11.49 -0.50
C VAL A 137 -0.88 -10.79 -0.09
N ALA A 138 0.25 -11.25 -0.63
CA ALA A 138 1.57 -10.65 -0.47
C ALA A 138 2.27 -10.53 -1.83
N ARG A 139 3.19 -9.56 -1.98
CA ARG A 139 4.04 -9.44 -3.18
C ARG A 139 4.98 -10.64 -3.28
N ASN A 140 5.13 -11.26 -4.46
CA ASN A 140 6.06 -12.38 -4.64
C ASN A 140 7.49 -11.88 -4.92
N ASP A 141 7.96 -10.98 -4.07
CA ASP A 141 9.24 -10.30 -4.23
C ASP A 141 10.37 -11.18 -3.64
N GLY A 142 10.48 -12.44 -4.06
CA GLY A 142 11.49 -13.40 -3.58
C GLY A 142 11.03 -14.44 -2.55
N LEU A 143 9.71 -14.73 -2.46
CA LEU A 143 9.16 -15.62 -1.42
C LEU A 143 9.56 -17.11 -1.54
N ASP A 144 10.23 -17.50 -2.64
CA ASP A 144 10.79 -18.85 -2.84
C ASP A 144 12.14 -19.10 -2.10
N GLY A 145 12.57 -18.16 -1.24
CA GLY A 145 13.77 -18.30 -0.40
C GLY A 145 15.04 -17.66 -0.95
N ASP A 146 14.95 -16.95 -2.08
CA ASP A 146 15.92 -15.93 -2.44
C ASP A 146 15.80 -14.70 -1.52
N ARG A 147 16.72 -13.74 -1.64
CA ARG A 147 16.59 -12.47 -0.91
C ARG A 147 15.37 -11.68 -1.45
N PRO A 148 14.71 -10.88 -0.60
CA PRO A 148 13.66 -9.96 -1.06
C PRO A 148 14.08 -9.14 -2.29
N GLU A 149 13.18 -8.84 -3.23
CA GLU A 149 13.54 -8.03 -4.41
C GLU A 149 14.13 -6.69 -3.97
N THR A 150 15.42 -6.51 -4.27
CA THR A 150 16.14 -5.27 -4.00
C THR A 150 16.45 -4.53 -5.29
N TYR A 151 16.31 -3.21 -5.25
CA TYR A 151 16.76 -2.29 -6.28
C TYR A 151 17.91 -1.43 -5.74
N ASP A 152 18.84 -1.11 -6.63
CA ASP A 152 19.94 -0.18 -6.34
C ASP A 152 19.39 1.26 -6.50
N LEU A 153 19.36 2.01 -5.40
CA LEU A 153 18.98 3.42 -5.41
C LEU A 153 20.11 4.32 -5.88
N THR A 154 21.36 3.84 -5.99
CA THR A 154 22.55 4.68 -6.19
C THR A 154 22.45 5.58 -7.43
N GLY A 155 22.12 6.86 -7.22
CA GLY A 155 21.89 7.85 -8.29
C GLY A 155 20.49 7.83 -8.90
N HIS A 156 19.51 7.22 -8.23
CA HIS A 156 18.16 6.93 -8.70
C HIS A 156 17.07 7.39 -7.71
N GLY A 157 17.06 8.69 -7.43
CA GLY A 157 16.05 9.33 -6.59
C GLY A 157 16.68 10.14 -5.47
N TYR A 158 15.81 10.85 -4.76
CA TYR A 158 16.13 11.63 -3.55
C TYR A 158 14.96 11.52 -2.55
N ASP A 159 14.06 10.56 -2.73
CA ASP A 159 12.83 10.45 -1.94
C ASP A 159 13.16 10.12 -0.48
N LYS A 160 14.11 9.20 -0.24
CA LYS A 160 14.51 8.81 1.12
C LYS A 160 15.33 9.91 1.80
N GLY A 161 16.28 10.51 1.08
CA GLY A 161 17.02 11.68 1.53
C GLY A 161 16.09 12.85 1.86
N PHE A 162 15.07 13.12 1.05
CA PHE A 162 14.10 14.19 1.31
C PHE A 162 13.24 13.90 2.54
N VAL A 163 12.72 12.67 2.72
CA VAL A 163 12.01 12.31 3.95
C VAL A 163 12.90 12.52 5.19
N GLN A 164 14.14 12.03 5.13
CA GLN A 164 15.08 12.10 6.27
C GLN A 164 15.50 13.52 6.65
N ASN A 165 15.66 14.43 5.67
CA ASN A 165 16.21 15.77 5.90
C ASN A 165 15.15 16.89 5.92
N CYS A 166 13.98 16.69 5.32
CA CYS A 166 12.95 17.73 5.16
C CYS A 166 11.67 17.49 5.99
N CYS A 167 11.44 16.29 6.53
CA CYS A 167 10.22 15.99 7.31
C CYS A 167 10.40 16.15 8.82
N GLN A 168 9.30 16.37 9.54
CA GLN A 168 9.28 16.48 11.00
C GLN A 168 8.57 15.27 11.62
N PHE A 169 9.19 14.70 12.64
CA PHE A 169 8.69 13.52 13.34
C PHE A 169 8.67 13.75 14.86
N PRO A 170 7.57 13.42 15.57
CA PRO A 170 7.51 13.52 17.03
C PRO A 170 8.47 12.58 17.77
N GLU A 171 8.99 13.02 18.92
CA GLU A 171 9.82 12.21 19.84
C GLU A 171 9.17 10.85 20.19
N SER A 172 7.83 10.78 20.26
CA SER A 172 7.09 9.54 20.56
C SER A 172 7.12 8.48 19.44
N VAL A 173 7.47 8.87 18.23
CA VAL A 173 7.74 7.95 17.10
C VAL A 173 9.18 8.08 16.64
N ALA A 174 10.08 8.63 17.47
CA ALA A 174 11.46 8.83 17.09
C ALA A 174 12.09 7.55 16.53
N ASN A 175 11.76 6.37 17.09
CA ASN A 175 12.38 5.11 16.72
C ASN A 175 12.13 4.59 15.28
N THR A 176 11.41 5.25 14.36
CA THR A 176 10.86 4.58 13.16
C THR A 176 11.63 4.70 11.83
N THR A 177 11.61 3.63 10.99
CA THR A 177 11.94 3.72 9.55
C THR A 177 10.76 4.11 8.68
N SER A 178 9.62 3.48 8.93
CA SER A 178 8.49 3.48 8.00
C SER A 178 7.17 3.44 8.75
N HIS A 179 6.19 4.18 8.23
CA HIS A 179 4.87 4.32 8.83
C HIS A 179 3.83 3.66 7.95
N HIS A 180 3.01 2.79 8.52
CA HIS A 180 2.07 1.97 7.75
C HIS A 180 0.63 2.17 8.21
N ARG A 181 -0.28 2.20 7.25
CA ARG A 181 -1.72 2.35 7.45
C ARG A 181 -2.41 1.05 7.05
N VAL A 182 -3.49 0.69 7.75
CA VAL A 182 -4.49 -0.26 7.26
C VAL A 182 -5.83 0.46 7.20
N ILE A 183 -6.47 0.45 6.02
CA ILE A 183 -7.85 0.89 5.82
C ILE A 183 -8.73 -0.28 5.39
N THR A 184 -10.03 -0.19 5.62
CA THR A 184 -11.01 -1.07 4.97
C THR A 184 -11.92 -0.28 4.06
N TYR A 185 -12.27 -0.84 2.90
CA TYR A 185 -13.29 -0.29 2.01
C TYR A 185 -13.95 -1.39 1.18
N LYS A 186 -15.05 -1.05 0.50
CA LYS A 186 -15.75 -1.95 -0.43
C LYS A 186 -15.43 -1.60 -1.88
N LEU A 187 -15.15 -2.61 -2.70
CA LEU A 187 -14.92 -2.47 -4.15
C LEU A 187 -15.58 -3.63 -4.90
N GLY A 188 -16.45 -3.33 -5.87
CA GLY A 188 -17.17 -4.33 -6.68
C GLY A 188 -18.09 -5.29 -5.91
N GLY A 189 -18.34 -5.03 -4.62
CA GLY A 189 -19.09 -5.91 -3.71
C GLY A 189 -18.22 -6.70 -2.73
N LEU A 190 -16.91 -6.74 -2.93
CA LEU A 190 -15.94 -7.29 -1.97
C LEU A 190 -15.68 -6.28 -0.84
N ARG A 191 -15.35 -6.80 0.35
CA ARG A 191 -14.87 -6.08 1.53
C ARG A 191 -13.35 -6.25 1.61
N LEU A 192 -12.59 -5.20 1.32
CA LEU A 192 -11.14 -5.21 1.32
C LEU A 192 -10.60 -4.60 2.62
N ALA A 193 -9.53 -5.20 3.15
CA ALA A 193 -8.57 -4.53 4.00
C ALA A 193 -7.30 -4.26 3.17
N VAL A 194 -6.89 -3.00 3.10
CA VAL A 194 -5.78 -2.53 2.28
C VAL A 194 -4.74 -1.89 3.18
N PHE A 195 -3.50 -2.37 3.07
CA PHE A 195 -2.37 -1.86 3.85
C PHE A 195 -1.28 -1.28 2.95
N PHE A 196 -0.56 -0.27 3.44
CA PHE A 196 0.43 0.48 2.66
C PHE A 196 1.34 1.35 3.53
N GLU A 197 2.51 1.70 3.01
CA GLU A 197 3.45 2.66 3.61
C GLU A 197 3.01 4.11 3.30
N CYS A 198 3.20 5.01 4.26
CA CYS A 198 2.80 6.41 4.23
C CYS A 198 4.01 7.32 4.42
N ASP A 199 4.23 8.27 3.51
CA ASP A 199 5.38 9.19 3.57
C ASP A 199 5.29 10.20 4.74
N GLY A 200 4.07 10.54 5.18
CA GLY A 200 3.88 11.35 6.38
C GLY A 200 2.47 11.90 6.57
N TYR A 201 2.37 12.97 7.37
CA TYR A 201 1.12 13.67 7.66
C TYR A 201 1.26 15.19 7.86
N LEU A 202 0.16 15.90 7.68
CA LEU A 202 0.06 17.37 7.81
C LEU A 202 -0.26 17.78 9.24
N LEU A 203 0.78 18.11 10.01
CA LEU A 203 0.69 18.44 11.45
C LEU A 203 -0.20 19.68 11.73
N ASP A 204 -0.19 20.67 10.84
CA ASP A 204 -1.02 21.87 10.92
C ASP A 204 -2.52 21.53 10.90
N GLU A 205 -2.93 20.60 10.03
CA GLU A 205 -4.33 20.18 9.93
C GLU A 205 -4.84 19.40 11.14
N ILE A 206 -3.94 18.67 11.82
CA ILE A 206 -4.25 17.99 13.09
C ILE A 206 -4.64 19.02 14.17
N THR A 207 -3.95 20.18 14.21
CA THR A 207 -4.29 21.26 15.15
C THR A 207 -5.58 22.02 14.75
N GLY A 208 -5.97 21.94 13.47
CA GLY A 208 -7.14 22.59 12.89
C GLY A 208 -8.31 21.63 12.60
N ARG A 209 -8.50 21.26 11.33
CA ARG A 209 -9.69 20.56 10.80
C ARG A 209 -9.95 19.20 11.48
N ALA A 210 -8.91 18.47 11.88
CA ALA A 210 -9.05 17.11 12.42
C ALA A 210 -9.89 17.01 13.72
N ARG A 211 -10.03 18.12 14.44
CA ARG A 211 -10.66 18.17 15.78
C ARG A 211 -12.17 17.88 15.82
N ALA A 212 -12.80 17.67 14.65
CA ALA A 212 -14.21 17.35 14.53
C ALA A 212 -14.54 15.84 14.51
N ASN A 213 -13.64 14.99 13.99
CA ASN A 213 -13.92 13.57 13.71
C ASN A 213 -13.02 12.57 14.46
N LEU A 214 -11.99 13.02 15.17
CA LEU A 214 -11.26 12.15 16.09
C LEU A 214 -12.07 11.92 17.37
N GLY A 215 -12.71 10.75 17.46
CA GLY A 215 -12.89 10.12 18.77
C GLY A 215 -11.52 9.75 19.34
N ASN A 216 -11.28 9.99 20.63
CA ASN A 216 -10.05 9.54 21.29
C ASN A 216 -10.06 8.01 21.41
N ILE A 217 -9.59 7.33 20.36
CA ILE A 217 -9.32 5.90 20.32
C ILE A 217 -8.03 5.66 21.14
N ASP A 218 -8.23 5.49 22.44
CA ASP A 218 -7.21 5.16 23.41
C ASP A 218 -6.83 3.67 23.31
N LEU A 219 -5.85 3.36 22.46
CA LEU A 219 -5.34 2.01 22.20
C LEU A 219 -4.54 1.41 23.37
N SER A 220 -4.38 2.11 24.51
CA SER A 220 -3.57 1.67 25.66
C SER A 220 -4.09 0.43 26.41
N LYS A 221 -5.21 -0.15 25.96
CA LYS A 221 -5.92 -1.26 26.63
C LYS A 221 -5.69 -2.62 25.98
N ASN A 222 -5.21 -2.65 24.74
CA ASN A 222 -5.18 -3.87 23.95
C ASN A 222 -3.94 -4.72 24.33
N PRO A 223 -3.96 -6.06 24.18
CA PRO A 223 -2.98 -6.92 24.83
C PRO A 223 -1.57 -6.79 24.23
N ARG A 224 -0.56 -6.82 25.11
CA ARG A 224 0.86 -6.94 24.70
C ARG A 224 1.14 -8.36 24.22
N GLY A 225 1.17 -8.55 22.90
CA GLY A 225 1.62 -9.79 22.27
C GLY A 225 3.11 -9.73 21.94
N ASN A 226 3.87 -10.74 22.37
CA ASN A 226 5.12 -11.11 21.69
C ASN A 226 4.79 -12.25 20.74
N THR A 227 5.21 -12.17 19.49
CA THR A 227 5.01 -13.25 18.51
C THR A 227 6.30 -14.07 18.35
N ASP A 228 6.33 -15.07 17.47
CA ASP A 228 7.49 -15.96 17.24
C ASP A 228 8.58 -15.29 16.39
N GLY A 229 9.02 -14.11 16.84
CA GLY A 229 10.02 -13.24 16.23
C GLY A 229 9.67 -11.75 16.36
N LEU A 230 8.40 -11.37 16.24
CA LEU A 230 7.99 -9.97 16.21
C LEU A 230 7.76 -9.37 17.61
N HIS A 231 8.55 -8.34 17.94
CA HIS A 231 8.46 -7.58 19.19
C HIS A 231 7.49 -6.39 19.07
N VAL A 232 6.21 -6.59 19.37
CA VAL A 232 5.19 -5.54 19.23
C VAL A 232 5.21 -4.56 20.42
N LYS A 233 5.54 -3.30 20.13
CA LYS A 233 5.47 -2.16 21.06
C LYS A 233 4.15 -1.39 20.83
N GLN A 234 3.66 -0.72 21.88
CA GLN A 234 2.48 0.15 21.82
C GLN A 234 2.89 1.60 22.13
N GLY A 235 2.50 2.54 21.27
CA GLY A 235 2.83 3.95 21.40
C GLY A 235 2.11 4.81 20.35
N GLY A 236 2.37 6.12 20.38
CA GLY A 236 1.76 7.07 19.44
C GLY A 236 0.26 7.30 19.66
N HIS A 237 -0.38 7.89 18.65
CA HIS A 237 -1.82 8.13 18.58
C HIS A 237 -2.30 7.89 17.13
N LEU A 238 -3.56 7.51 16.94
CA LEU A 238 -4.10 7.27 15.60
C LEU A 238 -4.27 8.59 14.82
N ILE A 239 -3.35 8.87 13.90
CA ILE A 239 -3.41 10.03 12.99
C ILE A 239 -4.63 9.89 12.05
N PRO A 240 -5.43 10.96 11.82
CA PRO A 240 -6.53 10.92 10.86
C PRO A 240 -6.06 10.53 9.46
N HIS A 241 -6.89 9.79 8.71
CA HIS A 241 -6.56 9.45 7.33
C HIS A 241 -6.52 10.66 6.39
N SER A 242 -7.38 11.66 6.64
CA SER A 242 -7.51 12.86 5.79
C SER A 242 -6.29 13.78 5.80
N VAL A 243 -5.38 13.65 6.78
CA VAL A 243 -4.18 14.48 6.89
C VAL A 243 -2.91 13.76 6.41
N LEU A 244 -3.03 12.52 5.93
CA LEU A 244 -1.92 11.78 5.33
C LEU A 244 -1.60 12.34 3.95
N TYR A 245 -0.33 12.24 3.54
CA TYR A 245 0.11 12.59 2.19
C TYR A 245 0.92 11.47 1.52
N ASP A 246 0.90 11.51 0.20
CA ASP A 246 1.84 10.85 -0.72
C ASP A 246 3.02 11.81 -0.99
N LEU A 247 4.26 11.32 -1.07
CA LEU A 247 5.44 12.11 -1.46
C LEU A 247 5.97 11.68 -2.83
N ASN A 248 6.47 12.63 -3.61
CA ASN A 248 7.11 12.35 -4.89
C ASN A 248 8.18 13.41 -5.23
N THR A 249 9.46 13.05 -5.27
CA THR A 249 10.53 13.94 -5.74
C THR A 249 10.61 13.97 -7.27
N ARG A 250 10.98 15.12 -7.85
CA ARG A 250 11.14 15.28 -9.30
C ARG A 250 12.32 16.19 -9.62
N SER A 251 13.12 15.85 -10.63
CA SER A 251 14.14 16.78 -11.11
C SER A 251 13.48 17.96 -11.81
N GLY A 252 13.71 19.20 -11.36
CA GLY A 252 13.25 20.43 -12.01
C GLY A 252 13.77 20.63 -13.44
N SER A 253 14.66 19.75 -13.92
CA SER A 253 15.02 19.62 -15.33
C SER A 253 13.99 18.86 -16.19
N SER A 254 12.99 18.18 -15.61
CA SER A 254 11.81 17.67 -16.34
C SER A 254 10.81 18.81 -16.64
N SER A 255 11.33 19.97 -17.06
CA SER A 255 10.71 21.31 -17.01
C SER A 255 9.53 21.55 -17.96
N ASN A 256 8.88 20.49 -18.43
CA ASN A 256 7.59 20.50 -19.12
C ASN A 256 6.48 19.79 -18.32
N GLU A 257 6.83 18.96 -17.33
CA GLU A 257 5.86 18.27 -16.47
C GLU A 257 5.19 19.26 -15.52
N THR A 258 3.86 19.31 -15.57
CA THR A 258 3.03 20.10 -14.66
C THR A 258 2.69 19.32 -13.39
N ASP A 259 2.38 20.04 -12.29
CA ASP A 259 1.77 19.46 -11.09
C ASP A 259 0.64 18.46 -11.44
N ASN A 260 -0.17 18.79 -12.45
CA ASN A 260 -1.31 18.00 -12.89
C ASN A 260 -0.90 16.62 -13.45
N GLU A 261 0.20 16.55 -14.20
CA GLU A 261 0.66 15.30 -14.82
C GLU A 261 1.24 14.35 -13.74
N VAL A 262 1.98 14.90 -12.78
CA VAL A 262 2.49 14.15 -11.61
C VAL A 262 1.35 13.61 -10.73
N VAL A 263 0.30 14.42 -10.51
CA VAL A 263 -0.90 13.99 -9.77
C VAL A 263 -1.70 12.91 -10.52
N VAL A 264 -1.74 12.96 -11.86
CA VAL A 264 -2.40 11.92 -12.69
C VAL A 264 -1.57 10.63 -12.71
N GLU A 265 -0.24 10.72 -12.76
CA GLU A 265 0.70 9.60 -12.64
C GLU A 265 0.51 8.87 -11.30
N ARG A 266 0.55 9.59 -10.17
CA ARG A 266 0.29 9.04 -8.83
C ARG A 266 -1.18 8.68 -8.58
N GLY A 267 -2.10 8.97 -9.52
CA GLY A 267 -3.54 8.81 -9.35
C GLY A 267 -4.00 7.39 -8.97
N ALA A 268 -3.29 6.35 -9.42
CA ALA A 268 -3.58 4.97 -9.03
C ALA A 268 -3.28 4.76 -7.54
N ALA A 269 -2.09 5.17 -7.11
CA ALA A 269 -1.62 5.07 -5.75
C ALA A 269 -2.44 5.89 -4.75
N LEU A 270 -2.84 7.11 -5.16
CA LEU A 270 -3.73 7.99 -4.40
C LEU A 270 -5.13 7.38 -4.26
N TRP A 271 -5.68 6.76 -5.31
CA TRP A 271 -7.00 6.11 -5.28
C TRP A 271 -7.02 4.84 -4.42
N SER A 272 -6.04 3.94 -4.55
CA SER A 272 -6.00 2.69 -3.76
C SER A 272 -5.79 2.97 -2.26
N ARG A 273 -4.96 3.97 -1.92
CA ARG A 273 -4.68 4.39 -0.53
C ARG A 273 -5.71 5.39 0.01
N GLN A 274 -6.63 5.88 -0.82
CA GLN A 274 -7.59 6.95 -0.51
C GLN A 274 -6.92 8.22 0.06
N LEU A 275 -5.74 8.57 -0.47
CA LEU A 275 -4.97 9.73 -0.06
C LEU A 275 -5.49 10.98 -0.79
N HIS A 276 -5.66 12.05 -0.02
CA HIS A 276 -6.22 13.32 -0.50
C HIS A 276 -5.18 14.45 -0.56
N ASN A 277 -3.96 14.19 -0.10
CA ASN A 277 -2.85 15.14 -0.16
C ASN A 277 -1.66 14.51 -0.87
N ILE A 278 -0.93 15.32 -1.62
CA ILE A 278 0.36 14.95 -2.20
C ILE A 278 1.36 16.09 -2.06
N ILE A 279 2.59 15.75 -1.73
CA ILE A 279 3.74 16.66 -1.73
C ILE A 279 4.61 16.32 -2.94
N ILE A 280 4.76 17.28 -3.86
CA ILE A 280 5.70 17.20 -4.98
C ILE A 280 6.90 18.07 -4.64
N ALA A 281 8.10 17.49 -4.59
CA ALA A 281 9.32 18.18 -4.24
C ALA A 281 10.27 18.25 -5.45
N TYR A 282 10.31 19.42 -6.10
CA TYR A 282 11.19 19.63 -7.27
C TYR A 282 12.61 20.04 -6.84
N HIS A 283 13.63 19.33 -7.33
CA HIS A 283 15.05 19.55 -7.01
C HIS A 283 15.89 19.82 -8.26
N HIS A 284 17.06 20.47 -8.13
CA HIS A 284 18.06 20.55 -9.19
C HIS A 284 19.31 19.75 -8.78
N VAL A 285 19.40 18.49 -9.22
CA VAL A 285 20.52 17.58 -8.89
C VAL A 285 20.80 17.55 -7.36
N GLY A 286 19.80 17.12 -6.57
CA GLY A 286 19.89 17.14 -5.11
C GLY A 286 19.59 18.48 -4.42
N GLU A 287 19.67 19.61 -5.12
CA GLU A 287 19.36 20.93 -4.56
C GLU A 287 17.83 21.15 -4.47
N PHE A 288 17.26 21.05 -3.27
CA PHE A 288 15.86 21.38 -2.98
C PHE A 288 15.74 22.80 -2.43
N HIS A 289 14.80 23.59 -2.98
CA HIS A 289 14.44 24.91 -2.44
C HIS A 289 12.98 24.94 -1.97
N GLN A 290 12.70 25.70 -0.91
CA GLN A 290 11.37 25.68 -0.28
C GLN A 290 10.24 26.14 -1.23
N GLU A 291 10.50 27.09 -2.14
CA GLU A 291 9.50 27.56 -3.10
C GLU A 291 9.30 26.60 -4.29
N LYS A 292 10.09 25.52 -4.37
CA LYS A 292 9.92 24.40 -5.33
C LYS A 292 9.11 23.24 -4.76
N ILE A 293 8.95 23.14 -3.44
CA ILE A 293 8.07 22.15 -2.81
C ILE A 293 6.60 22.58 -3.01
N LYS A 294 5.71 21.63 -3.29
CA LYS A 294 4.29 21.86 -3.59
C LYS A 294 3.43 20.88 -2.78
N ARG A 295 2.67 21.38 -1.81
CA ARG A 295 1.56 20.64 -1.18
C ARG A 295 0.30 20.87 -2.00
N ILE A 296 -0.37 19.80 -2.37
CA ILE A 296 -1.63 19.81 -3.12
C ILE A 296 -2.67 19.07 -2.28
N ASP A 297 -3.75 19.76 -1.93
CA ASP A 297 -4.97 19.20 -1.33
C ASP A 297 -5.96 18.95 -2.48
N LEU A 298 -6.27 17.68 -2.74
CA LEU A 298 -7.09 17.23 -3.87
C LEU A 298 -8.60 17.45 -3.65
N VAL A 299 -9.00 17.93 -2.47
CA VAL A 299 -10.37 18.32 -2.12
C VAL A 299 -10.54 19.84 -2.25
N GLU A 300 -9.59 20.63 -1.76
CA GLU A 300 -9.69 22.11 -1.69
C GLU A 300 -9.05 22.84 -2.89
N ASP A 301 -8.05 22.28 -3.57
CA ASP A 301 -7.39 22.93 -4.71
C ASP A 301 -8.27 22.87 -5.97
N ALA A 302 -8.88 24.01 -6.31
CA ALA A 302 -9.80 24.19 -7.44
C ALA A 302 -9.22 23.86 -8.84
N ARG A 303 -7.93 23.51 -8.96
CA ARG A 303 -7.37 22.88 -10.18
C ARG A 303 -7.79 21.42 -10.34
N TYR A 304 -8.01 20.73 -9.22
CA TYR A 304 -8.36 19.32 -9.11
C TYR A 304 -9.80 19.12 -8.59
N SER A 305 -10.33 20.10 -7.85
CA SER A 305 -11.70 20.08 -7.32
C SER A 305 -12.69 20.90 -8.15
N TYR A 306 -13.24 20.29 -9.20
CA TYR A 306 -14.66 20.55 -9.46
C TYR A 306 -15.45 19.76 -8.40
N GLU A 307 -16.10 20.49 -7.48
CA GLU A 307 -16.91 19.95 -6.36
C GLU A 307 -16.18 19.01 -5.36
N GLY A 308 -14.84 18.95 -5.38
CA GLY A 308 -14.03 18.16 -4.43
C GLY A 308 -13.70 16.74 -4.87
N GLU A 309 -13.93 16.42 -6.15
CA GLU A 309 -14.09 15.04 -6.61
C GLU A 309 -12.87 14.38 -7.30
N PHE A 310 -11.61 14.84 -7.14
CA PHE A 310 -10.47 14.28 -7.90
C PHE A 310 -10.40 12.74 -7.94
N LEU A 311 -10.54 12.07 -6.80
CA LEU A 311 -10.56 10.59 -6.76
C LEU A 311 -11.79 9.99 -7.44
N SER A 312 -12.97 10.62 -7.35
CA SER A 312 -14.20 10.22 -8.03
C SER A 312 -14.14 10.47 -9.55
N GLU A 313 -13.50 11.57 -10.00
CA GLU A 313 -13.23 11.81 -11.40
C GLU A 313 -12.22 10.81 -11.96
N TYR A 314 -11.13 10.54 -11.23
CA TYR A 314 -10.12 9.54 -11.61
C TYR A 314 -10.77 8.16 -11.73
N GLU A 315 -11.62 7.79 -10.77
CA GLU A 315 -12.41 6.56 -10.78
C GLU A 315 -13.41 6.52 -11.94
N THR A 316 -14.08 7.64 -12.24
CA THR A 316 -15.01 7.77 -13.37
C THR A 316 -14.28 7.64 -14.72
N ARG A 317 -13.08 8.21 -14.86
CA ARG A 317 -12.21 8.06 -16.04
C ARG A 317 -11.68 6.63 -16.21
N ASN A 318 -11.54 5.88 -15.11
CA ASN A 318 -10.97 4.53 -15.09
C ASN A 318 -11.99 3.39 -14.92
N GLN A 319 -13.30 3.62 -15.07
CA GLN A 319 -14.33 2.61 -14.77
C GLN A 319 -14.11 1.25 -15.44
N ARG A 320 -13.73 1.17 -16.72
CA ARG A 320 -13.46 -0.13 -17.39
C ARG A 320 -12.33 -0.91 -16.68
N ARG A 321 -11.26 -0.21 -16.26
CA ARG A 321 -10.13 -0.79 -15.51
C ARG A 321 -10.58 -1.27 -14.13
N PHE A 322 -11.39 -0.47 -13.42
CA PHE A 322 -11.82 -0.81 -12.06
C PHE A 322 -12.92 -1.88 -12.00
N VAL A 323 -13.79 -1.96 -13.01
CA VAL A 323 -14.67 -3.12 -13.20
C VAL A 323 -13.85 -4.39 -13.43
N LEU A 324 -12.86 -4.38 -14.33
CA LEU A 324 -11.95 -5.52 -14.56
C LEU A 324 -11.18 -5.92 -13.30
N LEU A 325 -10.56 -4.97 -12.60
CA LEU A 325 -9.86 -5.18 -11.33
C LEU A 325 -10.78 -5.81 -10.28
N SER A 326 -11.97 -5.24 -10.05
CA SER A 326 -12.90 -5.77 -9.05
C SER A 326 -13.42 -7.16 -9.40
N ARG A 327 -13.59 -7.46 -10.69
CA ARG A 327 -13.93 -8.81 -11.17
C ARG A 327 -12.79 -9.80 -10.96
N PHE A 328 -11.56 -9.41 -11.30
CA PHE A 328 -10.35 -10.22 -11.12
C PHE A 328 -10.16 -10.61 -9.65
N LEU A 329 -10.22 -9.63 -8.73
CA LEU A 329 -10.16 -9.88 -7.29
C LEU A 329 -11.31 -10.79 -6.82
N GLY A 330 -12.52 -10.62 -7.36
CA GLY A 330 -13.69 -11.42 -6.98
C GLY A 330 -13.63 -12.87 -7.47
N GLU A 331 -13.02 -13.13 -8.62
CA GLU A 331 -12.76 -14.49 -9.11
C GLU A 331 -11.58 -15.15 -8.36
N MET A 332 -10.59 -14.37 -7.91
CA MET A 332 -9.48 -14.85 -7.09
C MET A 332 -9.97 -15.32 -5.72
N VAL A 333 -10.87 -14.55 -5.08
CA VAL A 333 -11.53 -14.92 -3.82
C VAL A 333 -12.33 -16.22 -4.00
N LYS A 334 -13.16 -16.34 -5.05
CA LYS A 334 -13.89 -17.59 -5.35
C LYS A 334 -12.95 -18.79 -5.50
N TYR A 335 -11.89 -18.65 -6.27
CA TYR A 335 -10.93 -19.72 -6.51
C TYR A 335 -10.24 -20.20 -5.23
N ALA A 336 -9.86 -19.27 -4.35
CA ALA A 336 -9.27 -19.60 -3.05
C ALA A 336 -10.21 -20.44 -2.17
N HIS A 337 -11.53 -20.17 -2.21
CA HIS A 337 -12.54 -20.99 -1.53
C HIS A 337 -12.81 -22.34 -2.24
N GLU A 338 -12.83 -22.39 -3.58
CA GLU A 338 -13.11 -23.63 -4.33
C GLU A 338 -12.01 -24.70 -4.16
N GLU A 339 -10.73 -24.29 -4.16
CA GLU A 339 -9.59 -25.21 -4.04
C GLU A 339 -9.33 -25.73 -2.61
N SER A 340 -10.17 -25.37 -1.64
CA SER A 340 -10.11 -25.87 -0.25
C SER A 340 -8.80 -25.57 0.51
N GLY A 341 -8.08 -24.50 0.12
CA GLY A 341 -6.93 -23.95 0.85
C GLY A 341 -5.54 -24.30 0.31
N GLY A 342 -4.52 -23.89 1.08
CA GLY A 342 -3.10 -23.89 0.70
C GLY A 342 -2.63 -22.57 0.07
N ARG A 343 -1.32 -22.39 -0.07
CA ARG A 343 -0.71 -21.20 -0.70
C ARG A 343 -0.69 -21.35 -2.22
N ARG A 344 -0.73 -20.25 -2.95
CA ARG A 344 -0.64 -20.23 -4.41
C ARG A 344 0.13 -19.01 -4.90
N VAL A 345 1.00 -19.17 -5.89
CA VAL A 345 1.54 -18.06 -6.69
C VAL A 345 0.62 -17.79 -7.87
N MET A 346 0.32 -16.51 -8.11
CA MET A 346 -0.21 -16.04 -9.37
C MET A 346 0.80 -15.11 -10.04
N VAL A 347 1.16 -15.42 -11.29
CA VAL A 347 1.94 -14.53 -12.17
C VAL A 347 0.98 -13.91 -13.17
N VAL A 348 0.90 -12.59 -13.19
CA VAL A 348 0.03 -11.81 -14.08
C VAL A 348 0.94 -11.07 -15.07
N GLN A 349 0.90 -11.48 -16.34
CA GLN A 349 1.86 -11.03 -17.37
C GLN A 349 1.22 -10.81 -18.74
N LYS A 350 1.90 -10.04 -19.59
CA LYS A 350 1.48 -9.78 -20.97
C LYS A 350 2.16 -10.77 -21.93
N VAL A 351 1.37 -11.40 -22.78
CA VAL A 351 1.79 -12.46 -23.71
C VAL A 351 1.53 -12.04 -25.15
N GLY A 352 2.57 -11.50 -25.77
CA GLY A 352 2.49 -10.94 -27.13
C GLY A 352 1.90 -9.53 -27.16
N ARG A 353 1.37 -9.13 -28.32
CA ARG A 353 0.99 -7.72 -28.58
C ARG A 353 -0.32 -7.26 -27.94
N SER A 354 -1.17 -8.18 -27.48
CA SER A 354 -2.47 -7.86 -26.86
C SER A 354 -2.91 -8.87 -25.80
N GLY A 355 -2.47 -10.14 -25.93
CA GLY A 355 -2.78 -11.18 -24.96
C GLY A 355 -2.33 -10.83 -23.55
N MET A 356 -3.23 -10.98 -22.59
CA MET A 356 -2.93 -11.10 -21.16
C MET A 356 -2.85 -12.58 -20.79
N GLU A 357 -2.14 -12.89 -19.70
CA GLU A 357 -2.04 -14.23 -19.13
C GLU A 357 -1.86 -14.15 -17.60
N SER A 358 -2.80 -14.70 -16.84
CA SER A 358 -2.61 -14.97 -15.41
C SER A 358 -2.28 -16.46 -15.22
N VAL A 359 -1.02 -16.79 -14.99
CA VAL A 359 -0.58 -18.15 -14.71
C VAL A 359 -0.78 -18.45 -13.22
N MET A 360 -1.48 -19.55 -12.94
CA MET A 360 -1.44 -20.19 -11.62
C MET A 360 -0.21 -21.10 -11.56
N GLU A 361 0.80 -20.69 -10.82
CA GLU A 361 1.96 -21.53 -10.54
C GLU A 361 1.68 -22.45 -9.33
N GLY A 362 2.68 -23.20 -8.89
CA GLY A 362 2.51 -24.29 -7.92
C GLY A 362 2.11 -23.84 -6.50
N ASP A 363 1.88 -24.85 -5.64
CA ASP A 363 1.97 -24.66 -4.20
C ASP A 363 3.45 -24.44 -3.84
N VAL A 364 3.74 -23.33 -3.16
CA VAL A 364 5.10 -22.96 -2.76
C VAL A 364 5.57 -23.87 -1.63
N GLY A 365 6.87 -24.20 -1.60
CA GLY A 365 7.45 -25.10 -0.60
C GLY A 365 7.07 -24.74 0.85
N SER A 366 7.03 -25.76 1.72
CA SER A 366 6.54 -25.66 3.11
C SER A 366 7.52 -25.02 4.10
N GLU A 367 8.41 -24.14 3.64
CA GLU A 367 9.44 -23.50 4.48
C GLU A 367 9.08 -22.04 4.86
N TRP A 368 7.86 -21.60 4.52
CA TRP A 368 7.43 -20.21 4.59
C TRP A 368 5.90 -20.10 4.75
N GLU A 369 5.41 -19.14 5.54
CA GLU A 369 3.97 -18.92 5.78
C GLU A 369 3.68 -17.42 5.83
N LEU A 370 2.55 -16.95 5.28
CA LEU A 370 2.24 -15.51 5.26
C LEU A 370 2.02 -14.93 6.67
N LEU A 371 1.53 -15.76 7.59
CA LEU A 371 1.29 -15.49 9.00
C LEU A 371 1.80 -16.68 9.83
N SER A 372 2.17 -16.46 11.09
CA SER A 372 2.37 -17.56 12.04
C SER A 372 1.07 -18.33 12.31
N GLU A 373 1.17 -19.61 12.70
CA GLU A 373 0.05 -20.44 13.19
C GLU A 373 -0.79 -19.67 14.24
N ARG A 374 -0.13 -18.96 15.17
CA ARG A 374 -0.78 -18.14 16.20
C ARG A 374 -1.61 -16.97 15.65
N LEU A 375 -1.19 -16.30 14.57
CA LEU A 375 -2.00 -15.26 13.92
C LEU A 375 -3.05 -15.83 12.98
N THR A 376 -2.78 -17.00 12.39
CA THR A 376 -3.73 -17.76 11.58
C THR A 376 -4.93 -18.16 12.43
N ASP A 377 -4.69 -18.78 13.59
CA ASP A 377 -5.70 -19.14 14.58
C ASP A 377 -6.44 -17.90 15.12
N ALA A 378 -5.75 -16.79 15.39
CA ALA A 378 -6.33 -15.59 16.00
C ALA A 378 -7.13 -14.71 15.01
N TRP A 379 -7.19 -15.08 13.73
CA TRP A 379 -8.06 -14.44 12.75
C TRP A 379 -9.44 -15.10 12.78
N ASP A 380 -10.51 -14.30 12.71
CA ASP A 380 -11.90 -14.80 12.65
C ASP A 380 -12.37 -15.57 13.94
N GLN A 381 -11.86 -15.17 15.13
CA GLN A 381 -12.26 -15.67 16.47
C GLN A 381 -13.05 -14.65 17.31
#